data_AF-A0A6N8H3Z5-F1
#
_entry.id   AF-A0A6N8H3Z5-F1
#
_cell.length_a   1.000
_cell.length_b   1.000
_cell.length_c   1.000
_cell.angle_alpha   90.00
_cell.angle_beta   90.00
_cell.angle_gamma   90.00
#
_symmetry.space_group_name_H-M   'P 1'
#
loop_
_entity.id
_entity.type
_entity.pdbx_description
1 polymer ?
#
loop_
_entity_poly.entity_id
_entity_poly.type
_entity_poly.pdbx_seq_one_letter_code
_entity_poly.pdbx_strand_id
1 'polypeptide(L)'
;MAMDLNAKAAYIRGLMTGMEFDPASKNGKVIAAMMDLLEEMAAQVVEHDNALDQVYDELETLDQDVDDIVSDLYADDDEDDDAEEDSDEALYEVTCPNCGKVSTVDEETLLDQTQELVCPYCNASFDIELEGTEDEQPEDNDQ
;
A
#
# COMPACT_ATOMS: atom_id res chain seq x y z
N MET A 1 29.51 15.00 -5.63
CA MET A 1 29.57 15.97 -4.52
C MET A 1 28.65 17.12 -4.89
N ALA A 2 27.45 17.15 -4.32
CA ALA A 2 26.57 18.31 -4.47
C ALA A 2 27.31 19.50 -3.86
N MET A 3 27.70 20.48 -4.68
CA MET A 3 28.25 21.72 -4.16
C MET A 3 27.18 22.37 -3.29
N ASP A 4 27.55 22.73 -2.05
CA ASP A 4 26.72 23.47 -1.10
C ASP A 4 26.02 24.64 -1.80
N LEU A 5 24.69 24.61 -1.78
CA LEU A 5 23.84 25.62 -2.41
C LEU A 5 24.16 27.02 -1.86
N ASN A 6 24.50 27.12 -0.57
CA ASN A 6 24.93 28.37 0.04
C ASN A 6 26.26 28.85 -0.54
N ALA A 7 27.21 27.95 -0.79
CA ALA A 7 28.48 28.30 -1.42
C ALA A 7 28.27 28.80 -2.86
N LYS A 8 27.33 28.21 -3.61
CA LYS A 8 26.95 28.70 -4.95
C LYS A 8 26.27 30.07 -4.89
N ALA A 9 25.33 30.28 -3.98
CA ALA A 9 24.65 31.56 -3.81
C ALA A 9 25.66 32.67 -3.42
N ALA A 10 26.55 32.38 -2.47
CA ALA A 10 27.63 33.29 -2.07
C ALA A 10 28.60 33.61 -3.21
N TYR A 11 28.95 32.62 -4.04
CA TYR A 11 29.79 32.83 -5.22
C TYR A 11 29.12 33.78 -6.23
N ILE A 12 27.82 33.60 -6.50
CA ILE A 12 27.07 34.45 -7.42
C ILE A 12 26.94 35.87 -6.85
N ARG A 13 26.71 36.03 -5.54
CA ARG A 13 26.70 37.35 -4.88
C ARG A 13 28.06 38.05 -4.97
N GLY A 14 29.16 37.29 -4.82
CA GLY A 14 30.52 37.81 -5.02
C GLY A 14 30.75 38.32 -6.45
N LEU A 15 30.32 37.55 -7.45
CA LEU A 15 30.37 37.96 -8.86
C LEU A 15 29.55 39.23 -9.12
N MET A 16 28.32 39.31 -8.59
CA MET A 16 27.47 40.48 -8.75
C MET A 16 28.09 41.75 -8.17
N THR A 17 28.75 41.62 -7.01
CA THR A 17 29.46 42.73 -6.35
C THR A 17 30.67 43.18 -7.15
N GLY A 18 31.40 42.25 -7.76
CA GLY A 18 32.59 42.54 -8.58
C GLY A 18 32.30 43.23 -9.92
N MET A 19 31.06 43.20 -10.41
CA MET A 19 30.66 43.87 -11.65
C MET A 19 30.23 45.33 -11.46
N GLU A 20 30.44 45.92 -10.26
CA GLU A 20 30.05 47.30 -9.94
C GLU A 20 28.58 47.61 -10.26
N PHE A 21 27.72 46.63 -9.98
CA PHE A 21 26.30 46.72 -10.30
C PHE A 21 25.60 47.78 -9.44
N ASP A 22 24.76 48.64 -10.05
CA ASP A 22 23.97 49.65 -9.34
C ASP A 22 22.66 49.05 -8.79
N PRO A 23 22.56 48.78 -7.48
CA PRO A 23 21.36 48.21 -6.86
C PRO A 23 20.18 49.19 -6.84
N ALA A 24 20.39 50.49 -7.06
CA ALA A 24 19.32 51.48 -7.11
C ALA A 24 18.61 51.53 -8.48
N SER A 25 19.25 51.01 -9.53
CA SER A 25 18.66 50.93 -10.87
C SER A 25 17.46 49.97 -10.90
N LYS A 26 16.58 50.09 -11.90
CA LYS A 26 15.40 49.20 -12.04
C LYS A 26 15.80 47.74 -12.18
N ASN A 27 16.82 47.45 -12.98
CA ASN A 27 17.39 46.11 -13.14
C ASN A 27 18.16 45.70 -11.87
N GLY A 28 18.83 46.67 -11.24
CA GLY A 28 19.42 46.66 -9.90
C GLY A 28 18.62 45.90 -8.87
N LYS A 29 17.43 46.44 -8.64
CA LYS A 29 16.49 45.95 -7.63
C LYS A 29 15.98 44.55 -7.91
N VAL A 30 15.74 44.23 -9.18
CA VAL A 30 15.26 42.89 -9.57
C VAL A 30 16.36 41.85 -9.32
N ILE A 31 17.58 42.11 -9.77
CA ILE A 31 18.69 41.16 -9.60
C ILE A 31 19.03 41.00 -8.11
N ALA A 32 19.01 42.09 -7.31
CA ALA A 32 19.20 42.00 -5.87
C ALA A 32 18.12 41.10 -5.20
N ALA A 33 16.84 41.32 -5.51
CA ALA A 33 15.76 40.50 -4.98
C ALA A 33 15.86 39.03 -5.42
N MET A 34 16.32 38.76 -6.65
CA MET A 34 16.58 37.39 -7.11
C MET A 34 17.73 36.73 -6.35
N MET A 35 18.78 37.49 -5.98
CA MET A 35 19.87 36.95 -5.16
C MET A 35 19.42 36.63 -3.75
N ASP A 36 18.64 37.51 -3.13
CA ASP A 36 18.11 37.28 -1.79
C ASP A 36 17.22 36.04 -1.78
N LEU A 37 16.35 35.90 -2.78
CA LEU A 37 15.54 34.68 -2.96
C LEU A 37 16.40 33.42 -3.14
N LEU A 38 17.47 33.47 -3.93
CA LEU A 38 18.35 32.31 -4.14
C LEU A 38 19.08 31.91 -2.85
N GLU A 39 19.45 32.86 -2.00
CA GLU A 39 20.04 32.58 -0.69
C GLU A 39 19.02 31.99 0.28
N GLU A 40 17.81 32.55 0.35
CA GLU A 40 16.73 32.01 1.16
C GLU A 40 16.37 30.59 0.74
N MET A 41 16.28 30.34 -0.58
CA MET A 41 16.05 28.99 -1.11
C MET A 41 17.21 28.04 -0.78
N ALA A 42 18.45 28.49 -0.86
CA ALA A 42 19.61 27.67 -0.51
C ALA A 42 19.58 27.27 0.97
N ALA A 43 19.27 28.22 1.87
CA ALA A 43 19.14 27.96 3.30
C ALA A 43 17.98 27.00 3.60
N GLN A 44 16.81 27.25 3.01
CA GLN A 44 15.62 26.43 3.23
C GLN A 44 15.78 25.00 2.71
N VAL A 45 16.48 24.81 1.59
CA VAL A 45 16.80 23.45 1.09
C VAL A 45 17.70 22.69 2.07
N VAL A 46 18.68 23.36 2.66
CA VAL A 46 19.54 22.72 3.70
C VAL A 46 18.72 22.39 4.96
N GLU A 47 17.81 23.27 5.38
CA GLU A 47 16.91 22.99 6.49
C GLU A 47 16.01 21.78 6.20
N HIS A 48 15.46 21.69 4.99
CA HIS A 48 14.66 20.54 4.56
C HIS A 48 15.48 19.25 4.51
N ASP A 49 16.72 19.29 4.07
CA ASP A 49 17.63 18.13 4.04
C ASP A 49 17.79 17.55 5.46
N ASN A 50 18.10 18.42 6.43
CA ASN A 50 18.20 18.01 7.84
C ASN A 50 16.87 17.50 8.41
N ALA A 51 15.74 18.13 8.04
CA ALA A 51 14.43 17.68 8.48
C ALA A 51 14.06 16.31 7.89
N LEU A 52 14.45 16.04 6.64
CA LEU A 52 14.28 14.73 6.02
C LEU A 52 15.12 13.66 6.71
N ASP A 53 16.38 13.95 7.04
CA ASP A 53 17.22 13.04 7.80
C ASP A 53 16.56 12.63 9.12
N GLN A 54 16.02 13.61 9.87
CA GLN A 54 15.28 13.33 11.10
C GLN A 54 14.05 12.44 10.85
N VAL A 55 13.28 12.71 9.78
CA VAL A 55 12.11 11.90 9.43
C VAL A 55 12.50 10.46 9.10
N TYR A 56 13.65 10.24 8.45
CA TYR A 56 14.15 8.90 8.18
C TYR A 56 14.53 8.14 9.47
N ASP A 57 15.18 8.82 10.43
CA ASP A 57 15.50 8.22 11.74
C ASP A 57 14.21 7.84 12.51
N GLU A 58 13.20 8.71 12.48
CA GLU A 58 11.89 8.45 13.09
C GLU A 58 11.15 7.30 12.39
N LEU A 59 11.27 7.19 11.07
CA LEU A 59 10.68 6.10 10.29
C LEU A 59 11.35 4.75 10.60
N GLU A 60 12.68 4.71 10.78
CA GLU A 60 13.39 3.49 11.20
C GLU A 60 12.95 3.05 12.60
N THR A 61 12.73 4.01 13.51
CA THR A 61 12.18 3.72 14.85
C THR A 61 10.77 3.14 14.77
N LEU A 62 9.93 3.73 13.92
CA LEU A 62 8.56 3.25 13.71
C LEU A 62 8.52 1.85 13.09
N ASP A 63 9.41 1.55 12.13
CA ASP A 63 9.53 0.24 11.50
C ASP A 63 9.82 -0.84 12.56
N GLN A 64 10.78 -0.56 13.44
CA GLN A 64 11.10 -1.45 14.56
C GLN A 64 9.91 -1.62 15.53
N ASP A 65 9.25 -0.52 15.91
CA ASP A 65 8.09 -0.58 16.81
C ASP A 65 6.96 -1.44 16.19
N VAL A 66 6.77 -1.37 14.88
CA VAL A 66 5.78 -2.18 14.16
C VAL A 66 6.20 -3.66 14.14
N ASP A 67 7.46 -3.96 13.87
CA ASP A 67 7.99 -5.33 13.91
C ASP A 67 7.80 -5.96 15.30
N ASP A 68 8.07 -5.20 16.37
CA ASP A 68 7.87 -5.66 17.74
C ASP A 68 6.38 -5.95 18.03
N ILE A 69 5.45 -5.11 17.58
CA ILE A 69 4.01 -5.34 17.72
C ILE A 69 3.55 -6.56 16.92
N VAL A 70 4.05 -6.74 15.70
CA VAL A 70 3.72 -7.89 14.86
C VAL A 70 4.25 -9.17 15.53
N SER A 71 5.46 -9.14 16.05
CA SER A 71 6.01 -10.24 16.85
C SER A 71 5.10 -10.52 18.05
N ASP A 72 4.74 -9.53 18.87
CA ASP A 72 3.90 -9.75 20.06
C ASP A 72 2.49 -10.29 19.73
N LEU A 73 1.92 -9.91 18.57
CA LEU A 73 0.59 -10.35 18.16
C LEU A 73 0.56 -11.74 17.52
N TYR A 74 1.61 -12.10 16.76
CA TYR A 74 1.67 -13.35 16.01
C TYR A 74 2.58 -14.41 16.64
N ALA A 75 3.41 -14.08 17.63
CA ALA A 75 4.29 -15.04 18.31
C ALA A 75 3.57 -16.08 19.17
N ASP A 76 2.27 -15.89 19.46
CA ASP A 76 1.45 -16.88 20.18
C ASP A 76 0.77 -17.91 19.24
N ASP A 77 0.82 -17.73 17.91
CA ASP A 77 0.24 -18.68 16.92
C ASP A 77 1.28 -19.65 16.30
N ASP A 78 2.59 -19.47 16.56
CA ASP A 78 3.70 -20.28 15.99
C ASP A 78 4.29 -21.33 16.97
N GLU A 79 3.67 -21.57 18.14
CA GLU A 79 4.03 -22.66 19.07
C GLU A 79 2.96 -23.78 19.13
N ASP A 80 2.15 -23.95 18.09
CA ASP A 80 1.37 -25.17 17.87
C ASP A 80 1.20 -25.48 16.37
N ASP A 81 2.33 -25.62 15.66
CA ASP A 81 2.40 -26.20 14.31
C ASP A 81 2.23 -27.75 14.34
N ASP A 82 1.41 -28.23 15.29
CA ASP A 82 0.71 -29.52 15.34
C ASP A 82 -0.83 -29.29 15.36
N ALA A 83 -1.31 -28.07 15.08
CA ALA A 83 -2.71 -27.80 14.81
C ALA A 83 -2.98 -27.97 13.31
N GLU A 84 -3.08 -29.24 12.89
CA GLU A 84 -3.93 -29.73 11.78
C GLU A 84 -4.54 -28.59 10.92
N GLU A 85 -3.75 -28.06 9.98
CA GLU A 85 -4.26 -27.32 8.82
C GLU A 85 -4.91 -28.33 7.85
N ASP A 86 -5.89 -29.09 8.37
CA ASP A 86 -6.84 -29.94 7.62
C ASP A 86 -8.27 -29.56 8.06
N SER A 87 -8.50 -28.26 8.14
CA SER A 87 -9.82 -27.71 7.81
C SER A 87 -9.66 -26.66 6.72
N ASP A 88 -9.08 -27.10 5.60
CA ASP A 88 -9.46 -26.59 4.29
C ASP A 88 -10.97 -26.87 4.10
N GLU A 89 -11.83 -26.15 4.82
CA GLU A 89 -13.25 -26.14 4.55
C GLU A 89 -13.38 -25.38 3.23
N ALA A 90 -13.47 -26.11 2.13
CA ALA A 90 -13.50 -25.54 0.79
C ALA A 90 -14.64 -24.52 0.69
N LEU A 91 -14.28 -23.23 0.62
CA LEU A 91 -15.20 -22.11 0.51
C LEU A 91 -15.46 -21.80 -0.97
N TYR A 92 -16.73 -21.72 -1.35
CA TYR A 92 -17.19 -21.44 -2.71
C TYR A 92 -17.83 -20.05 -2.80
N GLU A 93 -17.49 -19.31 -3.86
CA GLU A 93 -18.14 -18.04 -4.18
C GLU A 93 -19.39 -18.26 -5.03
N VAL A 94 -20.54 -17.80 -4.52
CA VAL A 94 -21.83 -17.91 -5.20
C VAL A 94 -22.41 -16.52 -5.44
N THR A 95 -22.89 -16.27 -6.66
CA THR A 95 -23.56 -15.01 -6.99
C THR A 95 -25.05 -15.16 -6.78
N CYS A 96 -25.64 -14.35 -5.90
CA CYS A 96 -27.09 -14.41 -5.65
C CYS A 96 -27.88 -14.01 -6.91
N PRO A 97 -28.82 -14.84 -7.40
CA PRO A 97 -29.61 -14.53 -8.61
C PRO A 97 -30.59 -13.37 -8.41
N ASN A 98 -30.97 -13.06 -7.16
CA ASN A 98 -31.93 -12.01 -6.86
C ASN A 98 -31.29 -10.61 -6.75
N CYS A 99 -30.10 -10.49 -6.16
CA CYS A 99 -29.47 -9.20 -5.90
C CYS A 99 -28.11 -8.99 -6.60
N GLY A 100 -27.55 -10.04 -7.24
CA GLY A 100 -26.30 -9.98 -7.99
C GLY A 100 -25.04 -9.79 -7.13
N LYS A 101 -25.17 -9.87 -5.80
CA LYS A 101 -24.02 -9.81 -4.89
C LYS A 101 -23.42 -11.19 -4.68
N VAL A 102 -22.09 -11.22 -4.58
CA VAL A 102 -21.32 -12.43 -4.27
C VAL A 102 -21.37 -12.69 -2.76
N SER A 103 -21.58 -13.95 -2.40
CA SER A 103 -21.51 -14.47 -1.04
C SER A 103 -20.62 -15.70 -1.02
N THR A 104 -19.99 -15.96 0.11
CA THR A 104 -19.15 -17.15 0.33
C THR A 104 -19.94 -18.19 1.11
N VAL A 105 -19.82 -19.48 0.73
CA VAL A 105 -20.54 -20.61 1.33
C VAL A 105 -19.58 -21.81 1.45
N ASP A 106 -19.69 -22.58 2.53
CA ASP A 106 -18.93 -23.82 2.77
C ASP A 106 -19.43 -25.01 1.92
N GLU A 107 -18.56 -25.99 1.70
CA GLU A 107 -18.86 -27.20 0.91
C GLU A 107 -20.04 -28.01 1.48
N GLU A 108 -20.16 -28.13 2.81
CA GLU A 108 -21.25 -28.88 3.45
C GLU A 108 -22.61 -28.24 3.13
N THR A 109 -22.72 -26.92 3.28
CA THR A 109 -23.93 -26.16 2.94
C THR A 109 -24.22 -26.16 1.44
N LEU A 110 -23.19 -26.22 0.59
CA LEU A 110 -23.37 -26.26 -0.87
C LEU A 110 -23.81 -27.65 -1.36
N LEU A 111 -23.34 -28.73 -0.73
CA LEU A 111 -23.68 -30.11 -1.09
C LEU A 111 -24.98 -30.61 -0.44
N ASP A 112 -25.47 -29.96 0.62
CA ASP A 112 -26.73 -30.30 1.27
C ASP A 112 -27.95 -29.88 0.44
N GLN A 113 -28.43 -30.80 -0.39
CA GLN A 113 -29.65 -30.65 -1.21
C GLN A 113 -30.95 -30.53 -0.40
N THR A 114 -30.89 -30.61 0.93
CA THR A 114 -32.05 -30.45 1.82
C THR A 114 -32.16 -29.06 2.43
N GLN A 115 -31.11 -28.24 2.33
CA GLN A 115 -31.03 -26.91 2.91
C GLN A 115 -31.15 -25.82 1.83
N GLU A 116 -32.07 -24.87 2.00
CA GLU A 116 -32.23 -23.74 1.07
C GLU A 116 -31.19 -22.65 1.40
N LEU A 117 -30.35 -22.25 0.43
CA LEU A 117 -29.35 -21.21 0.65
C LEU A 117 -30.03 -19.85 0.78
N VAL A 118 -29.72 -19.12 1.85
CA VAL A 118 -30.30 -17.78 2.10
C VAL A 118 -29.24 -16.70 1.87
N CYS A 119 -29.51 -15.80 0.92
CA CYS A 119 -28.61 -14.69 0.65
C CYS A 119 -28.57 -13.69 1.84
N PRO A 120 -27.39 -13.35 2.40
CA PRO A 120 -27.28 -12.44 3.54
C PRO A 120 -27.62 -10.98 3.19
N TYR A 121 -27.64 -10.63 1.90
CA TYR A 121 -27.86 -9.26 1.45
C TYR A 121 -29.31 -8.93 1.10
N CYS A 122 -30.10 -9.92 0.69
CA CYS A 122 -31.49 -9.70 0.28
C CYS A 122 -32.49 -10.63 0.96
N ASN A 123 -32.01 -11.57 1.80
CA ASN A 123 -32.82 -12.55 2.52
C ASN A 123 -33.70 -13.44 1.62
N ALA A 124 -33.46 -13.43 0.30
CA ALA A 124 -34.09 -14.37 -0.60
C ALA A 124 -33.38 -15.71 -0.50
N SER A 125 -34.18 -16.76 -0.40
CA SER A 125 -33.74 -18.13 -0.52
C SER A 125 -33.59 -18.49 -2.00
N PHE A 126 -32.56 -19.27 -2.33
CA PHE A 126 -32.28 -19.70 -3.69
C PHE A 126 -31.59 -21.07 -3.67
N ASP A 127 -31.67 -21.77 -4.79
CA ASP A 127 -31.10 -23.10 -4.98
C ASP A 127 -29.98 -23.03 -6.03
N ILE A 128 -29.00 -23.93 -5.93
CA ILE A 128 -27.85 -24.03 -6.84
C ILE A 128 -27.84 -25.44 -7.43
N GLU A 129 -28.14 -25.53 -8.72
CA GLU A 129 -27.97 -26.78 -9.46
C GLU A 129 -26.48 -26.94 -9.82
N LEU A 130 -25.80 -27.87 -9.15
CA LEU A 130 -24.48 -28.33 -9.56
C LEU A 130 -24.65 -29.29 -10.74
N GLU A 131 -24.17 -28.93 -11.93
CA GLU A 131 -24.09 -29.87 -13.06
C GLU A 131 -23.09 -30.98 -12.68
N GLY A 132 -23.61 -32.13 -12.26
CA GLY A 132 -22.80 -33.31 -11.94
C GLY A 132 -22.05 -33.78 -13.20
N THR A 133 -20.74 -34.01 -13.08
CA THR A 133 -20.03 -34.82 -14.06
C THR A 133 -20.53 -36.25 -13.94
N GLU A 134 -21.50 -36.58 -14.77
CA GLU A 134 -22.15 -37.89 -14.85
C GLU A 134 -21.10 -39.01 -15.01
N ASP A 135 -21.23 -40.02 -14.15
CA ASP A 135 -20.67 -41.36 -14.22
C ASP A 135 -20.04 -41.78 -15.57
N GLU A 136 -18.70 -41.90 -15.62
CA GLU A 136 -18.06 -42.77 -16.61
C GLU A 136 -18.46 -44.22 -16.29
N GLN A 137 -19.45 -44.74 -17.02
CA GLN A 137 -19.83 -46.15 -16.95
C GLN A 137 -18.62 -47.04 -17.28
N PRO A 138 -18.38 -48.13 -16.52
CA PRO A 138 -17.35 -49.10 -16.89
C PRO A 138 -17.92 -49.99 -18.01
N GLU A 139 -17.60 -49.68 -19.26
CA GLU A 139 -17.77 -50.64 -20.34
C GLU A 139 -16.57 -51.61 -20.33
N ASP A 140 -16.58 -52.53 -19.36
CA ASP A 140 -15.72 -53.71 -19.36
C ASP A 140 -16.44 -54.84 -20.13
N ASN A 141 -15.91 -55.09 -21.32
CA ASN A 141 -15.51 -56.41 -21.81
C ASN A 141 -16.24 -57.05 -23.01
N ASP A 142 -15.36 -57.50 -23.92
CA ASP A 142 -15.41 -58.68 -24.79
C ASP A 142 -16.38 -58.76 -25.99
N GLN A 143 -15.71 -58.84 -27.16
CA GLN A 143 -16.03 -59.54 -28.42
C GLN A 143 -16.57 -58.73 -29.62
#